data_AF-C2E4Z8-F1
#
_entry.id   AF-C2E4Z8-F1
#
_cell.length_a   1.000
_cell.length_b   1.000
_cell.length_c   1.000
_cell.angle_alpha   90.00
_cell.angle_beta   90.00
_cell.angle_gamma   90.00
#
_symmetry.space_group_name_H-M   'P 1'
#
loop_
_entity.id
_entity.type
_entity.pdbx_description
1 polymer ?
#
loop_
_entity_poly.entity_id
_entity_poly.type
_entity_poly.pdbx_seq_one_letter_code
_entity_poly.pdbx_strand_id
1 'polypeptide(L)'
;MNRWTHEVKDYAADLAINHDKKWPSYKIVEERSIRHYKYEAAVAKIAEDHGYHDIYQKKLLPITKLEKQLGKKIFTELFSQEIVKTADNPTLVPNSDQRQSISKSNPKDEFKEEK
;
A
#
# COMPACT_ATOMS: atom_id res chain seq x y z
N MET A 1 5.25 -9.50 7.75
CA MET A 1 5.15 -10.14 9.09
C MET A 1 6.28 -11.16 9.20
N ASN A 2 6.86 -11.32 10.39
CA ASN A 2 8.10 -12.07 10.57
C ASN A 2 7.82 -13.59 10.66
N ARG A 3 8.69 -14.41 10.08
CA ARG A 3 8.57 -15.89 10.01
C ARG A 3 8.39 -16.54 11.39
N TRP A 4 9.18 -16.09 12.35
CA TRP A 4 9.14 -16.56 13.74
C TRP A 4 7.73 -16.43 14.37
N THR A 5 7.00 -15.36 14.03
CA THR A 5 5.64 -15.14 14.54
C THR A 5 4.65 -16.20 14.04
N HIS A 6 4.83 -16.72 12.82
CA HIS A 6 3.99 -17.78 12.29
C HIS A 6 4.33 -19.12 12.94
N GLU A 7 5.61 -19.45 13.07
CA GLU A 7 6.07 -20.70 13.69
C GLU A 7 5.62 -20.82 15.15
N VAL A 8 5.67 -19.72 15.92
CA VAL A 8 5.15 -19.69 17.31
C VAL A 8 3.64 -19.91 17.34
N LYS A 9 2.90 -19.33 16.39
CA LYS A 9 1.44 -19.50 16.29
C LYS A 9 1.07 -20.94 15.93
N ASP A 10 1.75 -21.54 14.96
CA ASP A 10 1.49 -22.90 14.49
C ASP A 10 1.83 -23.92 15.58
N TYR A 11 2.97 -23.74 16.27
CA TYR A 11 3.33 -24.59 17.41
C TYR A 11 2.33 -24.49 18.57
N ALA A 12 1.88 -23.27 18.89
CA ALA A 12 0.84 -23.09 19.91
C ALA A 12 -0.49 -23.73 19.49
N ALA A 13 -0.87 -23.67 18.22
CA ALA A 13 -2.04 -24.34 17.69
C ALA A 13 -1.92 -25.87 17.76
N ASP A 14 -0.77 -26.43 17.39
CA ASP A 14 -0.49 -27.87 17.45
C ASP A 14 -0.60 -28.43 18.87
N LEU A 15 0.03 -27.76 19.84
CA LEU A 15 -0.11 -28.11 21.26
C LEU A 15 -1.57 -28.02 21.75
N ALA A 16 -2.36 -27.10 21.20
CA ALA A 16 -3.76 -26.95 21.55
C ALA A 16 -4.64 -28.07 21.00
N ILE A 17 -4.34 -28.54 19.79
CA ILE A 17 -5.11 -29.55 19.07
C ILE A 17 -4.72 -30.97 19.50
N ASN A 18 -3.42 -31.27 19.56
CA ASN A 18 -2.92 -32.64 19.75
C ASN A 18 -2.58 -32.98 21.21
N HIS A 19 -2.32 -31.96 22.04
CA HIS A 19 -1.88 -32.15 23.42
C HIS A 19 -2.87 -31.55 24.46
N ASP A 20 -4.08 -31.18 24.02
CA ASP A 20 -5.18 -30.62 24.85
C ASP A 20 -4.80 -29.39 25.71
N LYS A 21 -3.72 -28.70 25.34
CA LYS A 21 -3.26 -27.52 26.06
C LYS A 21 -4.29 -26.40 25.86
N LYS A 22 -4.52 -25.59 26.89
CA LYS A 22 -5.43 -24.44 26.86
C LYS A 22 -4.70 -23.17 27.27
N TRP A 23 -4.91 -22.10 26.53
CA TRP A 23 -4.33 -20.80 26.80
C TRP A 23 -5.42 -19.91 27.37
N PRO A 24 -5.21 -19.29 28.55
CA PRO A 24 -6.18 -18.35 29.11
C PRO A 24 -6.53 -17.27 28.10
N SER A 25 -7.81 -16.98 27.92
CA SER A 25 -8.34 -15.99 26.98
C SER A 25 -8.24 -16.32 25.48
N TYR A 26 -7.78 -17.52 25.10
CA TYR A 26 -7.76 -17.97 23.70
C TYR A 26 -8.66 -19.19 23.49
N LYS A 27 -9.29 -19.25 22.32
CA LYS A 27 -10.09 -20.39 21.87
C LYS A 27 -9.56 -20.86 20.51
N ILE A 28 -9.52 -22.17 20.31
CA ILE A 28 -9.27 -22.78 19.00
C ILE A 28 -10.53 -22.57 18.15
N VAL A 29 -10.36 -21.92 17.01
CA VAL A 29 -11.43 -21.68 16.04
C VAL A 29 -10.93 -22.19 14.71
N GLU A 30 -11.80 -22.84 13.95
CA GLU A 30 -11.51 -23.23 12.57
C GLU A 30 -11.16 -21.97 11.77
N GLU A 31 -10.14 -22.09 10.93
CA GLU A 31 -9.73 -20.99 10.08
C GLU A 31 -10.90 -20.59 9.17
N ARG A 32 -11.04 -19.29 8.92
CA ARG A 32 -12.06 -18.79 8.00
C ARG A 32 -11.76 -19.36 6.62
N SER A 33 -12.70 -20.12 6.06
CA SER A 33 -12.58 -20.60 4.69
C SER A 33 -12.59 -19.42 3.72
N ILE A 34 -11.49 -19.22 3.01
CA ILE A 34 -11.40 -18.21 1.95
C ILE A 34 -12.04 -18.82 0.70
N ARG A 35 -13.06 -18.14 0.15
CA ARG A 35 -13.75 -18.58 -1.07
C ARG A 35 -13.02 -18.02 -2.28
N HIS A 36 -12.78 -18.90 -3.25
CA HIS A 36 -12.21 -18.56 -4.55
C HIS A 36 -13.14 -19.04 -5.66
N TYR A 37 -13.16 -18.32 -6.78
CA TYR A 37 -13.92 -18.76 -7.95
C TYR A 37 -13.27 -20.00 -8.55
N LYS A 38 -14.05 -21.07 -8.73
CA LYS A 38 -13.57 -22.30 -9.38
C LYS A 38 -13.26 -22.09 -10.86
N TYR A 39 -14.11 -21.32 -11.55
CA TYR A 39 -13.95 -20.98 -12.96
C TYR A 39 -14.41 -19.54 -13.21
N GLU A 40 -13.48 -18.59 -13.32
CA GLU A 40 -13.78 -17.16 -13.50
C GLU A 40 -14.60 -16.86 -14.76
N ALA A 41 -14.39 -17.59 -15.86
CA ALA A 41 -15.15 -17.40 -17.10
C ALA A 41 -16.60 -17.91 -17.00
N ALA A 42 -16.84 -18.98 -16.23
CA ALA A 42 -18.19 -19.41 -15.94
C ALA A 42 -18.90 -18.38 -15.07
N VAL A 43 -18.18 -17.82 -14.09
CA VAL A 43 -18.66 -16.69 -13.27
C VAL A 43 -18.93 -15.47 -14.14
N ALA A 44 -18.09 -15.20 -15.14
CA ALA A 44 -18.27 -14.08 -16.06
C ALA A 44 -19.47 -14.23 -16.97
N LYS A 45 -19.69 -15.42 -17.54
CA LYS A 45 -20.86 -15.70 -18.35
C LYS A 45 -22.14 -15.66 -17.54
N ILE A 46 -22.13 -16.30 -16.37
CA ILE A 46 -23.28 -16.23 -15.44
C ILE A 46 -23.51 -14.78 -15.06
N ALA A 47 -22.47 -14.01 -14.80
CA ALA A 47 -22.58 -12.58 -14.54
C ALA A 47 -23.22 -11.85 -15.73
N GLU A 48 -22.68 -11.97 -16.93
CA GLU A 48 -23.19 -11.33 -18.14
C GLU A 48 -24.64 -11.74 -18.47
N ASP A 49 -24.97 -13.03 -18.37
CA ASP A 49 -26.30 -13.59 -18.61
C ASP A 49 -27.33 -13.05 -17.60
N HIS A 50 -26.88 -12.78 -16.37
CA HIS A 50 -27.68 -12.12 -15.34
C HIS A 50 -27.56 -10.58 -15.36
N GLY A 51 -26.94 -10.01 -16.40
CA GLY A 51 -26.84 -8.55 -16.61
C GLY A 51 -25.72 -7.85 -15.82
N TYR A 52 -24.76 -8.58 -15.27
CA TYR A 52 -23.57 -8.06 -14.61
C TYR A 52 -22.40 -7.96 -15.58
N HIS A 53 -21.98 -6.73 -15.93
CA HIS A 53 -20.96 -6.47 -16.96
C HIS A 53 -19.66 -5.83 -16.44
N ASP A 54 -19.51 -5.62 -15.14
CA ASP A 54 -18.29 -5.05 -14.52
C ASP A 54 -17.76 -5.92 -13.36
N ILE A 55 -17.41 -7.15 -13.71
CA ILE A 55 -16.92 -8.16 -12.77
C ILE A 55 -15.40 -8.18 -12.61
N TYR A 56 -14.69 -7.37 -13.40
CA TYR A 56 -13.23 -7.40 -13.50
C TYR A 56 -12.60 -6.23 -12.76
N GLN A 57 -11.46 -6.49 -12.11
CA GLN A 57 -10.68 -5.43 -11.46
C GLN A 57 -9.77 -4.73 -12.47
N LYS A 58 -10.15 -3.55 -12.97
CA LYS A 58 -9.27 -2.70 -13.81
C LYS A 58 -8.31 -1.92 -12.92
N LYS A 59 -6.99 -2.11 -13.10
CA LYS A 59 -5.97 -1.34 -12.35
C LYS A 59 -5.06 -0.55 -13.29
N LEU A 60 -4.96 0.75 -13.02
CA LEU A 60 -4.08 1.66 -13.72
C LEU A 60 -2.60 1.38 -13.38
N LEU A 61 -1.73 1.59 -14.37
CA LEU A 61 -0.30 1.43 -14.19
C LEU A 61 0.30 2.51 -13.28
N PRO A 62 1.30 2.19 -12.45
CA PRO A 62 2.00 3.17 -11.66
C PRO A 62 2.78 4.15 -12.55
N ILE A 63 2.88 5.41 -12.12
CA ILE A 63 3.43 6.55 -12.87
C ILE A 63 4.81 6.25 -13.46
N THR A 64 5.72 5.69 -12.66
CA THR A 64 7.08 5.36 -13.13
C THR A 64 7.10 4.34 -14.27
N LYS A 65 6.08 3.48 -14.35
CA LYS A 65 5.93 2.53 -15.46
C LYS A 65 5.34 3.22 -16.67
N LEU A 66 4.30 4.04 -16.50
CA LEU A 66 3.74 4.84 -17.58
C LEU A 66 4.76 5.80 -18.20
N GLU A 67 5.58 6.46 -17.38
CA GLU A 67 6.63 7.38 -17.81
C GLU A 67 7.72 6.70 -18.62
N LYS A 68 8.13 5.49 -18.21
CA LYS A 68 9.10 4.69 -18.98
C LYS A 68 8.52 4.23 -20.32
N GLN A 69 7.22 3.90 -20.36
CA GLN A 69 6.57 3.38 -21.57
C GLN A 69 6.37 4.45 -22.62
N LEU A 70 5.90 5.61 -22.21
CA LEU A 70 5.61 6.72 -23.12
C LEU A 70 6.89 7.54 -23.40
N GLY A 71 7.89 7.42 -22.52
CA GLY A 71 9.08 8.24 -22.55
C GLY A 71 8.81 9.59 -21.88
N LYS A 72 9.81 10.13 -21.21
CA LYS A 72 9.66 11.34 -20.38
C LYS A 72 9.04 12.52 -21.14
N LYS A 73 9.37 12.68 -22.43
CA LYS A 73 8.87 13.79 -23.26
C LYS A 73 7.37 13.68 -23.51
N ILE A 74 6.91 12.55 -24.05
CA ILE A 74 5.49 12.32 -24.38
C ILE A 74 4.67 12.14 -23.11
N PHE A 75 5.23 11.51 -22.08
CA PHE A 75 4.58 11.39 -20.79
C PHE A 75 4.36 12.76 -20.13
N THR A 76 5.37 13.63 -20.18
CA THR A 76 5.22 15.00 -19.69
C THR A 76 4.27 15.78 -20.59
N GLU A 77 4.30 15.61 -21.91
CA GLU A 77 3.38 16.33 -22.80
C GLU A 77 1.91 15.93 -22.59
N LEU A 78 1.61 14.64 -22.50
CA LEU A 78 0.25 14.11 -22.40
C LEU A 78 -0.29 14.10 -20.97
N PHE A 79 0.56 13.84 -19.99
CA PHE A 79 0.15 13.61 -18.60
C PHE A 79 0.70 14.66 -17.62
N SER A 80 1.45 15.68 -18.06
CA SER A 80 1.92 16.75 -17.14
C SER A 80 0.77 17.42 -16.39
N GLN A 81 -0.36 17.61 -17.05
CA GLN A 81 -1.55 18.23 -16.47
C GLN A 81 -2.30 17.26 -15.53
N GLU A 82 -2.13 15.94 -15.71
CA GLU A 82 -2.79 14.87 -14.95
C GLU A 82 -1.92 14.29 -13.82
N ILE A 83 -0.68 14.75 -13.65
CA ILE A 83 0.25 14.30 -12.61
C ILE A 83 0.50 15.44 -11.63
N VAL A 84 -0.12 15.36 -10.45
CA VAL A 84 0.19 16.26 -9.34
C VAL A 84 1.38 15.69 -8.57
N LYS A 85 2.51 16.41 -8.59
CA LYS A 85 3.59 16.11 -7.66
C LYS A 85 3.10 16.47 -6.24
N THR A 86 2.93 15.46 -5.39
CA THR A 86 2.73 15.71 -3.96
C THR A 86 3.97 16.42 -3.42
N ALA A 87 3.82 17.64 -2.92
CA ALA A 87 4.91 18.40 -2.33
C ALA A 87 5.58 17.57 -1.23
N ASP A 88 6.90 17.49 -1.29
CA ASP A 88 7.71 16.65 -0.41
C ASP A 88 7.46 17.06 1.05
N ASN A 89 6.84 16.18 1.85
CA ASN A 89 6.60 16.45 3.27
C ASN A 89 7.95 16.43 4.00
N PRO A 90 8.43 17.54 4.59
CA PRO A 90 9.76 17.60 5.19
C PRO A 90 9.84 16.59 6.33
N THR A 91 10.64 15.55 6.12
CA THR A 91 10.89 14.50 7.10
C THR A 91 12.19 14.85 7.84
N LEU A 92 12.21 14.74 9.17
CA LEU A 92 13.42 14.92 9.97
C LEU A 92 14.36 13.74 9.70
N VAL A 93 15.50 14.03 9.09
CA VAL A 93 16.53 13.06 8.77
C VAL A 93 17.79 13.37 9.60
N PRO A 94 18.58 12.37 10.04
CA PRO A 94 19.81 12.61 10.80
C PRO A 94 20.81 13.49 10.04
N ASN A 95 21.65 14.25 10.77
CA ASN A 95 22.68 15.17 10.23
C ASN A 95 23.72 14.51 9.29
N SER A 96 23.69 13.19 9.15
CA SER A 96 24.54 12.43 8.23
C SER A 96 23.97 12.35 6.80
N ASP A 97 22.71 12.76 6.57
CA ASP A 97 22.14 12.85 5.23
C ASP A 97 22.72 14.07 4.50
N GLN A 98 23.23 13.85 3.28
CA GLN A 98 23.91 14.85 2.46
C GLN A 98 22.95 15.81 1.72
N ARG A 99 21.64 15.60 1.81
CA ARG A 99 20.64 16.47 1.18
C ARG A 99 20.67 17.86 1.85
N GLN A 100 20.64 18.91 1.02
CA GLN A 100 20.64 20.30 1.51
C GLN A 100 19.40 20.57 2.38
N SER A 101 19.63 21.13 3.57
CA SER A 101 18.57 21.58 4.47
C SER A 101 17.75 22.68 3.83
N ILE A 102 16.42 22.57 3.88
CA ILE A 102 15.50 23.62 3.44
C ILE A 102 15.45 24.67 4.55
N SER A 103 16.40 25.61 4.53
CA SER A 103 16.33 26.81 5.38
C SER A 103 15.19 27.70 4.88
N LYS A 104 14.03 27.67 5.56
CA LYS A 104 13.05 28.74 5.42
C LYS A 104 13.72 30.02 5.92
N SER A 105 13.89 31.03 5.07
CA SER A 105 14.22 32.37 5.54
C SER A 105 13.13 32.79 6.53
N ASN A 106 13.52 33.08 7.77
CA ASN A 106 12.62 33.58 8.79
C ASN A 106 12.14 34.99 8.37
N PRO A 107 10.83 35.27 8.31
CA PRO A 107 10.31 36.64 8.17
C PRO A 107 10.60 37.55 9.38
N LYS A 108 11.35 37.05 10.38
CA LYS A 108 11.72 37.81 11.59
C LYS A 108 12.90 38.77 11.38
N ASP A 109 13.59 38.70 10.24
CA ASP A 109 14.64 39.68 9.92
C ASP A 109 14.10 40.91 9.16
N GLU A 110 12.80 40.96 8.83
CA GLU A 110 12.18 42.10 8.12
C GLU A 110 11.42 43.08 9.04
N PHE A 111 11.45 42.87 10.36
CA PHE A 111 10.86 43.80 11.34
C PHE A 111 11.86 44.14 12.46
N LYS A 112 12.90 44.88 12.11
CA LYS A 112 13.54 45.82 13.04
C LYS A 112 13.43 47.21 12.43
N GLU A 113 12.34 47.87 12.81
CA GLU A 113 12.16 49.31 12.69
C GLU A 113 13.33 50.08 13.32
N GLU A 114 13.66 51.15 12.61
CA GLU A 114 14.25 52.41 13.03
C GLU A 114 14.57 52.58 14.53
N LYS A 115 15.84 52.88 14.80
CA LYS A 115 16.20 54.03 15.62
C LYS A 115 17.57 54.58 15.28
#